data_AF-A0A3D5J065-F1
#
_entry.id   AF-A0A3D5J065-F1
#
_cell.length_a   1.000
_cell.length_b   1.000
_cell.length_c   1.000
_cell.angle_alpha   90.00
_cell.angle_beta   90.00
_cell.angle_gamma   90.00
#
_symmetry.space_group_name_H-M   'P 1'
#
loop_
_entity.id
_entity.type
_entity.pdbx_description
1 polymer ?
#
loop_
_entity_poly.entity_id
_entity_poly.type
_entity_poly.pdbx_seq_one_letter_code
_entity_poly.pdbx_strand_id
1 'polypeptide(L)'
;MAFIFYMNNNQEELLKLAYTKMPFGKYKDWYLSDIPEPYYVWFNKKGFPTGKLGAQLRQVHELKINGMEILLKEIRKRYPKPY
;
A
#
# COMPACT_ATOMS: atom_id res chain seq x y z
N MET A 1 -11.59 -13.32 3.08
CA MET A 1 -11.11 -14.62 2.57
C MET A 1 -10.46 -14.58 1.18
N ALA A 2 -10.56 -13.50 0.40
CA ALA A 2 -9.75 -13.33 -0.83
C ALA A 2 -8.31 -12.81 -0.58
N PHE A 3 -8.07 -12.20 0.59
CA PHE A 3 -6.78 -11.60 0.97
C PHE A 3 -5.61 -12.59 1.06
N ILE A 4 -5.86 -13.81 1.56
CA ILE A 4 -4.82 -14.84 1.73
C ILE A 4 -4.37 -15.40 0.38
N PHE A 5 -5.25 -15.42 -0.62
CA PHE A 5 -4.96 -16.01 -1.93
C PHE A 5 -4.16 -15.07 -2.85
N TYR A 6 -4.27 -13.75 -2.66
CA TYR A 6 -3.53 -12.75 -3.46
C TYR A 6 -2.19 -12.34 -2.84
N MET A 7 -2.01 -12.56 -1.54
CA MET A 7 -0.69 -12.52 -0.89
C MET A 7 0.06 -13.80 -1.22
N ASN A 8 0.56 -13.92 -2.46
CA ASN A 8 1.70 -14.81 -2.68
C ASN A 8 2.77 -14.39 -1.66
N ASN A 9 3.18 -15.32 -0.79
CA ASN A 9 4.05 -15.15 0.37
C ASN A 9 5.48 -14.65 0.02
N ASN A 10 5.61 -13.56 -0.73
CA ASN A 10 6.89 -12.99 -1.08
C ASN A 10 7.15 -11.80 -0.15
N GLN A 11 7.92 -12.05 0.91
CA GLN A 11 8.40 -11.05 1.86
C GLN A 11 8.98 -9.82 1.14
N GLU A 12 9.58 -10.02 -0.04
CA GLU A 12 10.11 -8.97 -0.89
C GLU A 12 9.02 -8.00 -1.42
N GLU A 13 7.84 -8.50 -1.79
CA GLU A 13 6.74 -7.66 -2.27
C GLU A 13 6.15 -6.82 -1.15
N LEU A 14 5.99 -7.40 0.04
CA LEU A 14 5.52 -6.68 1.22
C LEU A 14 6.54 -5.60 1.64
N LEU A 15 7.83 -5.92 1.57
CA LEU A 15 8.90 -4.96 1.83
C LEU A 15 8.89 -3.82 0.78
N LYS A 16 8.73 -4.15 -0.51
CA LYS A 16 8.56 -3.16 -1.58
C LYS A 16 7.32 -2.29 -1.34
N LEU A 17 6.19 -2.88 -0.95
CA LEU A 17 4.95 -2.15 -0.66
C LEU A 17 5.14 -1.18 0.51
N ALA A 18 5.79 -1.62 1.58
CA ALA A 18 6.08 -0.81 2.76
C ALA A 18 6.90 0.45 2.42
N TYR A 19 7.83 0.33 1.46
CA TYR A 19 8.66 1.45 1.00
C TYR A 19 8.14 2.18 -0.24
N THR A 20 7.02 1.76 -0.82
CA THR A 20 6.46 2.40 -2.01
C THR A 20 5.97 3.80 -1.66
N LYS A 21 6.44 4.79 -2.43
CA LYS A 21 6.00 6.18 -2.35
C LYS A 21 5.08 6.53 -3.50
N MET A 22 4.15 7.44 -3.25
CA MET A 22 3.31 8.00 -4.28
C MET A 22 4.16 8.84 -5.25
N PRO A 23 4.12 8.58 -6.57
CA PRO A 23 4.99 9.26 -7.53
C PRO A 23 4.54 10.67 -7.95
N PHE A 24 3.29 11.05 -7.67
CA PHE A 24 2.72 12.32 -8.14
C PHE A 24 1.57 12.85 -7.25
N GLY A 25 1.09 14.05 -7.58
CA GLY A 25 -0.10 14.65 -6.97
C GLY A 25 0.14 15.20 -5.56
N LYS A 26 -0.96 15.45 -4.83
CA LYS A 26 -0.94 16.06 -3.49
C LYS A 26 -0.07 15.31 -2.48
N TYR A 27 -0.01 13.98 -2.58
CA TYR A 27 0.73 13.11 -1.66
C TYR A 27 2.05 12.62 -2.24
N LYS A 28 2.61 13.31 -3.25
CA LYS A 28 3.89 12.94 -3.84
C LYS A 28 4.96 12.77 -2.74
N ASP A 29 5.79 11.75 -2.89
CA ASP A 29 6.89 11.36 -1.99
C ASP A 29 6.46 10.84 -0.61
N TRP A 30 5.16 10.79 -0.32
CA TRP A 30 4.62 10.10 0.85
C TRP A 30 4.57 8.60 0.58
N TYR A 31 4.83 7.82 1.63
CA TYR A 31 4.60 6.38 1.55
C TYR A 31 3.10 6.11 1.46
N LEU A 32 2.73 5.11 0.67
CA LEU A 32 1.31 4.78 0.49
C LEU A 32 0.61 4.52 1.84
N SER A 33 1.27 3.83 2.76
CA SER A 33 0.72 3.58 4.11
C SER A 33 0.42 4.85 4.92
N ASP A 34 1.15 5.94 4.66
CA ASP A 34 1.01 7.21 5.38
C ASP A 34 -0.06 8.13 4.76
N ILE A 35 -0.57 7.80 3.57
CA ILE A 35 -1.62 8.58 2.91
C ILE A 35 -2.96 8.40 3.67
N PRO A 36 -3.73 9.48 3.90
CA PRO A 36 -5.03 9.40 4.58
C PRO A 36 -6.01 8.46 3.88
N GLU A 37 -6.76 7.70 4.68
CA GLU A 37 -7.77 6.75 4.18
C GLU A 37 -8.82 7.36 3.21
N PRO A 38 -9.33 8.59 3.41
CA PRO A 38 -10.30 9.19 2.48
C PRO A 38 -9.83 9.21 1.01
N TYR A 39 -8.51 9.28 0.79
CA TYR A 39 -7.94 9.22 -0.55
C TYR A 39 -8.14 7.85 -1.23
N TYR A 40 -8.05 6.78 -0.45
CA TYR A 40 -8.30 5.41 -0.92
C TYR A 40 -9.78 5.15 -1.12
N VAL A 41 -10.65 5.67 -0.25
CA VAL A 41 -12.11 5.60 -0.42
C VAL A 41 -12.54 6.29 -1.71
N TRP A 42 -11.94 7.43 -2.05
CA TRP A 42 -12.21 8.10 -3.33
C TRP A 42 -11.84 7.22 -4.53
N PHE A 43 -10.65 6.62 -4.52
CA PHE A 43 -10.24 5.67 -5.57
C PHE A 43 -11.11 4.42 -5.61
N ASN A 44 -11.55 3.89 -4.47
CA ASN A 44 -12.44 2.73 -4.43
C ASN A 44 -13.80 3.02 -5.10
N LYS A 45 -14.27 4.28 -5.02
CA LYS A 45 -15.49 4.75 -5.69
C LYS A 45 -15.29 5.07 -7.17
N LYS A 46 -14.15 5.64 -7.55
CA LYS A 46 -13.87 6.11 -8.92
C LYS A 46 -13.17 5.08 -9.80
N GLY A 47 -12.54 4.08 -9.20
CA GLY A 47 -11.63 3.16 -9.86
C GLY A 47 -10.18 3.54 -9.56
N PHE A 48 -9.40 2.55 -9.10
CA PHE A 48 -7.95 2.67 -8.96
C PHE A 48 -7.29 2.72 -10.35
N PRO A 49 -6.11 3.37 -10.48
CA PRO A 49 -5.38 3.35 -11.75
C PRO A 49 -5.03 1.92 -12.18
N THR A 50 -4.72 1.73 -13.46
CA THR A 50 -4.23 0.45 -13.96
C THR A 50 -2.76 0.25 -13.62
N GLY A 51 -2.27 -0.98 -13.79
CA GLY A 51 -0.87 -1.32 -13.56
C GLY A 51 -0.47 -1.44 -12.08
N LYS A 52 0.86 -1.45 -11.85
CA LYS A 52 1.46 -1.78 -10.56
C LYS A 52 1.02 -0.84 -9.43
N LEU A 53 1.05 0.47 -9.67
CA LEU A 53 0.67 1.45 -8.65
C LEU A 53 -0.78 1.26 -8.20
N GLY A 54 -1.70 1.00 -9.14
CA GLY A 54 -3.09 0.74 -8.82
C GLY A 54 -3.31 -0.52 -7.98
N ALA A 55 -2.56 -1.58 -8.29
CA ALA A 55 -2.56 -2.80 -7.48
C ALA A 55 -2.05 -2.52 -6.05
N GLN A 56 -0.96 -1.78 -5.91
CA GLN A 56 -0.41 -1.39 -4.61
C GLN A 56 -1.36 -0.49 -3.81
N LEU A 57 -2.05 0.45 -4.48
CA LEU A 57 -3.07 1.29 -3.85
C LEU A 57 -4.27 0.47 -3.35
N ARG A 58 -4.71 -0.54 -4.11
CA ARG A 58 -5.74 -1.48 -3.66
C ARG A 58 -5.30 -2.27 -2.43
N GLN A 59 -4.08 -2.82 -2.45
CA GLN A 59 -3.52 -3.53 -1.30
C GLN A 59 -3.46 -2.64 -0.04
N VAL A 60 -3.01 -1.39 -0.18
CA VAL A 60 -2.96 -0.46 0.96
C VAL A 60 -4.37 -0.06 1.42
N HIS A 61 -5.33 0.07 0.50
CA HIS A 61 -6.73 0.29 0.88
C HIS A 61 -7.28 -0.86 1.71
N GLU A 62 -7.05 -2.10 1.27
CA GLU A 62 -7.44 -3.32 1.99
C GLU A 62 -6.79 -3.41 3.37
N LEU A 63 -5.52 -3.03 3.50
CA LEU A 63 -4.86 -2.96 4.80
C LEU A 63 -5.54 -1.92 5.69
N LYS A 64 -5.89 -0.73 5.16
CA LYS A 64 -6.54 0.34 5.91
C LYS A 64 -7.93 -0.03 6.41
N ILE A 65 -8.78 -0.63 5.57
CA ILE A 65 -10.13 -1.04 6.00
C ILE A 65 -10.09 -2.11 7.11
N ASN A 66 -9.00 -2.85 7.22
CA ASN A 66 -8.78 -3.86 8.26
C ASN A 66 -7.94 -3.33 9.44
N GLY A 67 -7.53 -2.05 9.44
CA GLY A 67 -6.65 -1.47 10.47
C GLY A 67 -5.22 -2.04 10.50
N MET A 68 -4.79 -2.68 9.41
CA MET A 68 -3.52 -3.39 9.28
C MET A 68 -2.42 -2.56 8.58
N GLU A 69 -2.69 -1.31 8.18
CA GLU A 69 -1.70 -0.45 7.51
C GLU A 69 -0.50 -0.12 8.40
N ILE A 70 -0.67 -0.24 9.72
CA ILE A 70 0.42 -0.10 10.69
C ILE A 70 1.53 -1.13 10.45
N LEU A 71 1.21 -2.30 9.92
CA LEU A 71 2.20 -3.34 9.59
C LEU A 71 3.26 -2.81 8.62
N LEU A 72 2.86 -2.03 7.62
CA LEU A 72 3.80 -1.42 6.67
C LEU A 72 4.71 -0.39 7.36
N LYS A 73 4.21 0.30 8.38
CA LYS A 73 5.03 1.23 9.18
C LYS A 73 6.05 0.47 10.03
N GLU A 74 5.63 -0.62 10.66
CA GLU A 74 6.51 -1.47 11.47
C GLU A 74 7.58 -2.16 10.64
N ILE A 75 7.26 -2.60 9.42
CA ILE A 75 8.24 -3.19 8.50
C ILE A 75 9.37 -2.20 8.19
N ARG A 76 9.06 -0.93 7.92
CA ARG A 76 10.08 0.10 7.67
C ARG A 76 10.98 0.40 8.87
N LYS A 77 10.52 0.11 10.10
CA LYS A 77 11.32 0.26 11.31
C LYS A 77 12.28 -0.92 11.52
N ARG A 78 11.87 -2.12 11.08
CA ARG A 78 12.59 -3.38 11.36
C ARG A 78 13.54 -3.80 10.24
N TYR A 79 13.24 -3.45 8.99
CA TYR A 79 13.98 -3.90 7.83
C TYR A 79 14.50 -2.69 7.04
N PRO A 80 15.69 -2.77 6.43
CA PRO A 80 16.19 -1.69 5.57
C PRO A 80 15.35 -1.58 4.28
N LYS A 81 15.45 -0.43 3.62
CA LYS A 81 14.84 -0.22 2.31
C LYS A 81 15.40 -1.25 1.31
N PRO A 82 14.56 -1.97 0.54
CA PRO A 82 15.05 -2.87 -0.51
C PRO A 82 15.64 -2.03 -1.64
N TYR A 83 16.85 -2.41 -2.09
CA TYR A 83 17.56 -1.77 -3.20
C TYR A 83 17.16 -2.38 -4.53
#